data_AF-A0A6A4N0T1-F1
#
_entry.id   AF-A0A6A4N0T1-F1
#
_cell.length_a   1.000
_cell.length_b   1.000
_cell.length_c   1.000
_cell.angle_alpha   90.00
_cell.angle_beta   90.00
_cell.angle_gamma   90.00
#
_symmetry.space_group_name_H-M   'P 1'
#
loop_
_entity.id
_entity.type
_entity.pdbx_description
1 polymer ?
#
loop_
_entity_poly.entity_id
_entity_poly.type
_entity_poly.pdbx_seq_one_letter_code
_entity_poly.pdbx_strand_id
1 'polypeptide(L)'
;MNNDLELGQSRLLEVDNRVLVPAKSHIRIIVTPADVPHSWAVPSLGVKCDAVPGRLNQISISVQREGVYYGQCSEICGTNHAFTPIVVEAVPSKDYGSRVSNQLIPQTTGEASAEMKE
;
A
#
# COMPACT_ATOMS: atom_id res chain seq x y z
N MET A 1 6.31 -14.32 13.06
CA MET A 1 5.57 -13.29 12.32
C MET A 1 5.35 -13.71 10.86
N ASN A 2 4.72 -14.86 10.62
CA ASN A 2 4.24 -15.31 9.29
C ASN A 2 2.93 -16.11 9.42
N ASN A 3 2.35 -16.17 10.60
CA ASN A 3 1.27 -17.14 10.88
C ASN A 3 -0.08 -16.64 10.33
N ASP A 4 -0.14 -15.37 9.92
CA ASP A 4 -1.34 -14.70 9.44
C ASP A 4 -1.42 -14.69 7.91
N LEU A 5 -0.43 -15.30 7.22
CA LEU A 5 -0.44 -15.40 5.76
C LEU A 5 -1.36 -16.53 5.31
N GLU A 6 -2.21 -16.22 4.33
CA GLU A 6 -3.03 -17.22 3.66
C GLU A 6 -2.23 -17.98 2.59
N LEU A 7 -2.73 -19.16 2.19
CA LEU A 7 -2.10 -19.96 1.15
C LEU A 7 -2.02 -19.18 -0.17
N GLY A 8 -0.82 -19.03 -0.71
CA GLY A 8 -0.56 -18.31 -1.97
C GLY A 8 -0.09 -16.86 -1.80
N GLN A 9 -0.10 -16.33 -0.58
CA GLN A 9 0.43 -15.00 -0.29
C GLN A 9 1.96 -14.96 -0.23
N SER A 10 2.54 -13.82 -0.63
CA SER A 10 3.98 -13.65 -0.67
C SER A 10 4.55 -13.23 0.69
N ARG A 11 5.39 -14.10 1.27
CA ARG A 11 6.09 -13.80 2.52
C ARG A 11 6.95 -12.53 2.38
N LEU A 12 6.84 -11.63 3.38
CA LEU A 12 7.53 -10.33 3.49
C LEU A 12 7.14 -9.27 2.44
N LEU A 13 6.23 -9.56 1.52
CA LEU A 13 5.78 -8.62 0.50
C LEU A 13 4.32 -8.20 0.68
N GLU A 14 3.49 -9.02 1.33
CA GLU A 14 2.13 -8.63 1.65
C GLU A 14 2.05 -7.58 2.75
N VAL A 15 0.96 -6.81 2.70
CA VAL A 15 0.58 -5.78 3.66
C VAL A 15 -0.92 -5.89 3.95
N ASP A 16 -1.33 -5.46 5.14
CA ASP A 16 -2.75 -5.48 5.53
C ASP A 16 -3.58 -4.52 4.67
N ASN A 17 -3.03 -3.35 4.36
CA ASN A 17 -3.69 -2.30 3.59
C ASN A 17 -2.83 -1.90 2.39
N ARG A 18 -3.31 -2.22 1.20
CA ARG A 18 -2.65 -1.89 -0.07
C ARG A 18 -2.94 -0.45 -0.47
N VAL A 19 -1.99 0.18 -1.15
CA VAL A 19 -2.20 1.49 -1.78
C VAL A 19 -3.06 1.29 -3.02
N LEU A 20 -4.34 1.63 -2.94
CA LEU A 20 -5.27 1.54 -4.06
C LEU A 20 -5.05 2.74 -5.01
N VAL A 21 -4.99 2.49 -6.31
CA VAL A 21 -4.87 3.53 -7.34
C VAL A 21 -5.75 3.26 -8.56
N PRO A 22 -6.25 4.30 -9.26
CA PRO A 22 -6.97 4.11 -10.51
C PRO A 22 -5.99 3.81 -11.66
N ALA A 23 -6.23 2.74 -12.41
CA ALA A 23 -5.49 2.43 -13.62
C ALA A 23 -5.74 3.48 -14.72
N LYS A 24 -4.80 3.58 -15.68
CA LYS A 24 -4.84 4.47 -16.86
C LYS A 24 -5.04 5.95 -16.52
N SER A 25 -4.66 6.35 -15.32
CA SER A 25 -4.75 7.72 -14.82
C SER A 25 -3.37 8.22 -14.42
N HIS A 26 -3.13 9.52 -14.52
CA HIS A 26 -1.92 10.15 -14.00
C HIS A 26 -2.09 10.41 -12.51
N ILE A 27 -1.18 9.86 -11.71
CA ILE A 27 -1.20 9.97 -10.25
C ILE A 27 0.07 10.69 -9.81
N ARG A 28 -0.09 11.65 -8.91
CA ARG A 28 1.01 12.33 -8.24
C ARG A 28 1.12 11.77 -6.82
N ILE A 29 2.27 11.20 -6.49
CA ILE A 29 2.58 10.73 -5.14
C ILE A 29 3.57 11.71 -4.53
N ILE A 30 3.32 12.12 -3.29
CA ILE A 30 4.24 12.92 -2.49
C ILE A 30 4.76 12.00 -1.38
N VAL A 31 6.09 11.88 -1.30
CA VAL A 31 6.79 10.96 -0.40
C VAL A 31 7.62 11.78 0.59
N THR A 32 7.41 11.51 1.87
CA THR A 32 8.19 12.09 2.98
C THR A 32 8.10 11.13 4.19
N PRO A 33 9.16 10.97 4.98
CA PRO A 33 9.14 10.13 6.17
C PRO A 33 8.77 10.95 7.40
N ALA A 34 8.32 10.28 8.45
CA ALA A 34 8.07 10.91 9.75
C ALA A 34 9.27 10.84 10.71
N ASP A 35 10.25 9.98 10.43
CA ASP A 35 11.34 9.61 11.33
C ASP A 35 12.73 9.70 10.64
N VAL A 36 13.20 8.59 10.08
CA VAL A 36 14.52 8.43 9.45
C VAL A 36 14.35 8.37 7.93
N PRO A 37 15.45 8.42 7.15
CA PRO A 37 15.35 8.21 5.72
C PRO A 37 14.76 6.83 5.38
N HIS A 38 13.87 6.81 4.40
CA HIS A 38 13.37 5.60 3.74
C HIS A 38 13.47 5.81 2.23
N SER A 39 13.10 4.82 1.42
CA SER A 39 12.94 5.02 -0.02
C SER A 39 11.78 4.21 -0.55
N TRP A 40 10.78 4.90 -1.09
CA TRP A 40 9.56 4.30 -1.64
C TRP A 40 9.85 3.80 -3.05
N ALA A 41 9.89 2.48 -3.22
CA ALA A 41 10.26 1.86 -4.50
C ALA A 41 9.28 0.77 -4.91
N VAL A 42 8.82 0.82 -6.15
CA VAL A 42 7.98 -0.20 -6.81
C VAL A 42 8.61 -0.52 -8.17
N PRO A 43 9.50 -1.52 -8.25
CA PRO A 43 10.34 -1.76 -9.42
C PRO A 43 9.58 -1.98 -10.73
N SER A 44 8.45 -2.69 -10.68
CA SER A 44 7.60 -2.99 -11.83
C SER A 44 6.88 -1.75 -12.41
N LEU A 45 6.78 -0.68 -11.62
CA LEU A 45 6.31 0.63 -12.06
C LEU A 45 7.47 1.57 -12.45
N GLY A 46 8.73 1.12 -12.33
CA GLY A 46 9.90 1.91 -12.67
C GLY A 46 10.15 3.10 -11.73
N VAL A 47 9.67 3.02 -10.49
CA VAL A 47 9.76 4.12 -9.53
C VAL A 47 10.58 3.77 -8.30
N LYS A 48 11.46 4.70 -7.94
CA LYS A 48 12.16 4.77 -6.65
C LYS A 48 12.25 6.24 -6.26
N CYS A 49 11.87 6.58 -5.04
CA CYS A 49 11.92 7.93 -4.53
C CYS A 49 12.30 7.92 -3.06
N ASP A 50 13.41 8.58 -2.72
CA ASP A 50 13.85 8.67 -1.34
C ASP A 50 12.89 9.54 -0.53
N ALA A 51 12.52 9.05 0.65
CA ALA A 51 11.80 9.79 1.66
C ALA A 51 12.84 10.40 2.59
N VAL A 52 13.03 11.72 2.53
CA VAL A 52 14.01 12.43 3.37
C VAL A 52 13.27 13.36 4.35
N PRO A 53 13.56 13.30 5.66
CA PRO A 53 12.91 14.18 6.64
C PRO A 53 13.05 15.65 6.25
N GLY A 54 11.96 16.42 6.36
CA GLY A 54 11.93 17.84 5.99
C GLY A 54 11.86 18.13 4.48
N ARG A 55 11.75 17.10 3.63
CA ARG A 55 11.57 17.24 2.17
C ARG A 55 10.31 16.53 1.70
N LEU A 56 9.52 17.21 0.87
CA LEU A 56 8.39 16.64 0.14
C LEU A 56 8.85 16.28 -1.28
N ASN A 57 9.21 15.02 -1.52
CA ASN A 57 9.55 14.57 -2.86
C ASN A 57 8.29 14.17 -3.63
N GLN A 58 8.23 14.53 -4.91
CA GLN A 58 7.09 14.25 -5.75
C GLN A 58 7.49 13.30 -6.88
N ILE A 59 6.68 12.28 -7.12
CA ILE A 59 6.76 11.43 -8.31
C ILE A 59 5.42 11.38 -9.02
N SER A 60 5.46 11.29 -10.35
CA SER A 60 4.28 11.11 -11.19
C SER A 60 4.32 9.71 -11.78
N ILE A 61 3.25 8.94 -11.57
CA ILE A 61 3.10 7.59 -12.11
C ILE A 61 1.86 7.47 -12.98
N SER A 62 1.89 6.50 -13.89
CA SER A 62 0.70 6.10 -14.65
C SER A 62 0.73 4.59 -14.83
N VAL A 63 -0.25 3.91 -14.24
CA VAL A 63 -0.31 2.44 -14.24
C VAL A 63 -1.21 1.99 -15.37
N GLN A 64 -0.64 1.37 -16.41
CA GLN A 64 -1.36 1.05 -17.65
C GLN A 64 -2.21 -0.22 -17.57
N ARG A 65 -1.87 -1.12 -16.64
CA ARG A 65 -2.52 -2.42 -16.47
C ARG A 65 -3.07 -2.52 -15.05
N GLU A 66 -4.21 -3.16 -14.90
CA GLU A 66 -4.75 -3.49 -13.58
C GLU A 66 -3.93 -4.63 -12.97
N GLY A 67 -3.86 -4.67 -11.65
CA GLY A 67 -3.11 -5.70 -10.93
C GLY A 67 -2.43 -5.21 -9.66
N VAL A 68 -1.64 -6.09 -9.07
CA VAL A 68 -0.93 -5.85 -7.81
C VAL A 68 0.57 -5.73 -8.09
N TYR A 69 1.17 -4.67 -7.56
CA TYR A 69 2.57 -4.30 -7.77
C TYR A 69 3.27 -4.24 -6.42
N TYR A 70 4.32 -5.03 -6.27
CA TYR A 70 5.09 -5.12 -5.03
C TYR A 70 6.34 -4.25 -5.07
N GLY A 71 6.71 -3.78 -3.90
CA GLY A 71 7.85 -2.93 -3.63
C GLY A 71 8.38 -3.15 -2.22
N GLN A 72 9.55 -2.61 -1.94
CA GLN A 72 10.17 -2.63 -0.61
C GLN A 72 10.94 -1.33 -0.37
N CYS A 73 11.15 -0.99 0.90
CA CYS A 73 12.03 0.11 1.24
C CYS A 73 13.44 -0.12 0.64
N SER A 74 13.97 0.90 -0.03
CA SER A 74 15.25 0.84 -0.75
C SER A 74 16.33 1.75 -0.16
N GLU A 75 16.19 2.13 1.11
CA GLU A 75 17.14 2.92 1.90
C GLU A 75 17.21 2.40 3.34
N ILE A 76 18.41 2.21 3.89
CA ILE A 76 18.60 1.58 5.21
C ILE A 76 17.94 2.43 6.32
N CYS A 77 16.90 1.88 6.96
CA CYS A 77 16.07 2.62 7.92
C CYS A 77 16.02 1.99 9.33
N GLY A 78 16.95 1.10 9.65
CA GLY A 78 17.08 0.44 10.96
C GLY A 78 16.88 -1.07 10.90
N THR A 79 16.66 -1.69 12.06
CA THR A 79 16.64 -3.17 12.22
C THR A 79 15.57 -3.84 11.36
N ASN A 80 14.41 -3.21 11.22
CA ASN A 80 13.28 -3.78 10.47
C ASN A 80 13.22 -3.33 9.01
N HIS A 81 14.32 -2.79 8.47
CA HIS A 81 14.39 -2.28 7.10
C HIS A 81 13.89 -3.28 6.02
N ALA A 82 14.20 -4.57 6.18
CA ALA A 82 13.75 -5.61 5.25
C ALA A 82 12.25 -5.98 5.39
N PHE A 83 11.58 -5.47 6.42
CA PHE A 83 10.18 -5.78 6.78
C PHE A 83 9.23 -4.60 6.55
N THR A 84 9.62 -3.64 5.71
CA THR A 84 8.78 -2.52 5.29
C THR A 84 8.43 -2.63 3.79
N PRO A 85 7.53 -3.55 3.41
CA PRO A 85 7.07 -3.71 2.04
C PRO A 85 6.07 -2.63 1.61
N ILE A 86 5.88 -2.51 0.30
CA ILE A 86 4.94 -1.62 -0.35
C ILE A 86 4.11 -2.46 -1.31
N VAL A 87 2.79 -2.32 -1.29
CA VAL A 87 1.91 -2.95 -2.27
C VAL A 87 0.98 -1.92 -2.86
N VAL A 88 0.98 -1.82 -4.18
CA VAL A 88 0.10 -0.94 -4.96
C VAL A 88 -0.88 -1.81 -5.74
N GLU A 89 -2.17 -1.59 -5.56
CA GLU A 89 -3.24 -2.27 -6.31
C GLU A 89 -3.87 -1.27 -7.28
N ALA A 90 -3.72 -1.53 -8.58
CA ALA A 90 -4.32 -0.73 -9.63
C ALA A 90 -5.64 -1.36 -10.08
N VAL A 91 -6.73 -0.61 -9.95
CA VAL A 91 -8.11 -1.05 -10.25
C VAL A 91 -8.77 -0.13 -11.27
N PRO A 92 -9.86 -0.55 -11.94
CA PRO A 92 -10.66 0.34 -12.77
C PRO A 92 -11.14 1.57 -12.01
N SER A 93 -11.23 2.73 -12.65
CA SER A 93 -11.62 3.99 -11.99
C SER A 93 -12.98 3.92 -11.29
N LYS A 94 -13.92 3.11 -11.80
CA LYS A 94 -15.22 2.86 -11.16
C LYS A 94 -15.07 2.18 -9.81
N ASP A 95 -14.22 1.15 -9.74
CA ASP A 95 -13.97 0.36 -8.54
C ASP A 95 -13.11 1.15 -7.54
N TYR A 96 -12.18 1.98 -8.03
CA TYR A 96 -11.46 2.93 -7.20
C TYR A 96 -12.42 3.85 -6.45
N GLY A 97 -13.38 4.47 -7.17
CA GLY A 97 -14.36 5.38 -6.58
C GLY A 97 -15.24 4.71 -5.51
N SER A 98 -15.70 3.48 -5.76
CA SER A 98 -16.53 2.75 -4.78
C SER A 98 -15.74 2.35 -3.53
N ARG A 99 -14.50 1.86 -3.68
CA ARG A 99 -13.65 1.47 -2.54
C ARG A 99 -13.26 2.67 -1.69
N VAL A 100 -12.87 3.79 -2.32
CA VAL A 100 -12.58 5.04 -1.59
C VAL A 100 -13.82 5.51 -0.83
N SER A 101 -15.00 5.46 -1.45
CA SER A 101 -16.25 5.84 -0.79
C SER A 101 -16.54 4.97 0.44
N ASN A 102 -16.36 3.65 0.33
CA ASN A 102 -16.57 2.72 1.44
C ASN A 102 -15.58 2.89 2.59
N GLN A 103 -14.35 3.36 2.31
CA GLN A 103 -13.34 3.62 3.32
C GLN A 103 -13.59 4.95 4.07
N LEU A 104 -14.24 5.91 3.42
CA LEU A 104 -14.61 7.19 4.01
C LEU A 104 -15.89 7.12 4.85
N ILE A 105 -16.74 6.12 4.61
CA ILE A 105 -17.91 5.85 5.45
C ILE A 105 -17.44 5.07 6.69
N PRO A 106 -17.61 5.61 7.91
CA PRO A 106 -17.36 4.84 9.12
C PRO A 106 -18.25 3.59 9.09
N GLN A 107 -17.63 2.42 9.09
CA GLN A 107 -18.36 1.17 9.26
C GLN A 107 -18.96 1.20 10.67
N THR A 108 -20.26 1.51 10.76
CA THR A 108 -20.99 1.45 12.02
C THR A 108 -21.28 -0.02 12.32
N THR A 109 -20.50 -0.57 13.27
CA THR A 109 -20.72 -1.80 14.06
C THR A 109 -20.87 -3.14 13.32
N GLY A 110 -20.03 -4.10 13.72
CA GLY A 110 -20.11 -5.50 13.34
C GLY A 110 -19.49 -6.45 14.37
N GLU A 111 -19.66 -6.19 15.68
CA GLU A 111 -19.46 -7.18 16.75
C GLU A 111 -20.79 -7.33 17.51
N ALA A 112 -21.73 -8.08 16.92
CA ALA A 112 -22.91 -8.59 17.61
C ALA A 112 -23.41 -9.86 16.90
N SER A 113 -22.56 -10.89 16.86
CA SER A 113 -22.99 -12.24 16.49
C SER A 113 -22.01 -13.27 17.05
N ALA A 114 -21.97 -13.39 18.38
CA ALA A 114 -21.35 -14.52 19.06
C ALA A 114 -21.94 -14.72 20.46
N GLU A 115 -23.25 -14.93 20.58
CA GLU A 115 -23.83 -15.66 21.72
C GLU A 115 -25.25 -16.13 21.37
N MET A 116 -25.31 -17.26 20.66
CA MET A 116 -26.46 -18.16 20.74
C MET A 116 -25.97 -19.57 20.44
N LYS A 117 -25.58 -20.28 21.51
CA LYS A 117 -25.59 -21.74 21.56
C LYS A 117 -26.32 -22.10 22.85
N GLU A 118 -27.36 -22.92 22.68
CA GLU A 118 -28.20 -23.52 23.72
C GLU A 118 -27.39 -24.18 24.84
#